data_AF-A0A1H1ESX6-F1
#
_entry.id   AF-A0A1H1ESX6-F1
#
_cell.length_a   1.000
_cell.length_b   1.000
_cell.length_c   1.000
_cell.angle_alpha   90.00
_cell.angle_beta   90.00
_cell.angle_gamma   90.00
#
_symmetry.space_group_name_H-M   'P 1'
#
loop_
_entity.id
_entity.type
_entity.pdbx_description
1 polymer ?
#
loop_
_entity_poly.entity_id
_entity_poly.type
_entity_poly.pdbx_seq_one_letter_code
_entity_poly.pdbx_strand_id
1 'polypeptide(L)' 'MSPLGKYYVGAAVVAVIAFILPIPSLLSWLIALGVLGAPVVAYFMLDPSQRERLKRARRRGIGR' A
#
# COMPACT_ATOMS: atom_id res chain seq x y z
N MET A 1 -11.43 -12.31 7.68
CA MET A 1 -11.68 -11.01 7.00
C MET A 1 -11.57 -11.20 5.49
N SER A 2 -12.57 -10.75 4.74
CA SER A 2 -12.52 -10.81 3.26
C SER A 2 -11.35 -9.96 2.73
N PRO A 3 -10.82 -10.25 1.53
CA PRO A 3 -9.78 -9.42 0.90
C PRO A 3 -10.20 -7.94 0.83
N LEU A 4 -11.46 -7.67 0.49
CA LEU A 4 -12.05 -6.34 0.49
C LEU A 4 -12.03 -5.70 1.89
N GLY A 5 -12.32 -6.47 2.94
CA GLY A 5 -12.28 -5.97 4.32
C GLY A 5 -10.92 -5.41 4.74
N LYS A 6 -9.82 -6.01 4.28
CA LYS A 6 -8.46 -5.50 4.58
C LYS A 6 -8.21 -4.17 3.87
N TYR A 7 -8.67 -4.04 2.62
CA TYR A 7 -8.57 -2.79 1.86
C TYR A 7 -9.43 -1.69 2.47
N TYR A 8 -10.64 -2.02 2.91
CA TYR A 8 -11.52 -1.05 3.58
C TYR A 8 -10.95 -0.59 4.92
N VAL A 9 -10.37 -1.49 5.70
CA VAL A 9 -9.69 -1.12 6.96
C VAL A 9 -8.48 -0.23 6.69
N GLY A 10 -7.64 -0.58 5.71
CA GLY A 10 -6.48 0.24 5.33
C GLY A 10 -6.89 1.63 4.82
N ALA A 11 -7.90 1.69 3.94
CA ALA A 11 -8.43 2.93 3.40
C ALA A 11 -9.07 3.80 4.50
N ALA A 12 -9.80 3.20 5.44
CA ALA A 12 -10.41 3.91 6.56
C ALA A 12 -9.35 4.53 7.49
N VAL A 13 -8.28 3.79 7.81
CA VAL A 13 -7.17 4.31 8.63
C VAL A 13 -6.48 5.49 7.94
N VAL A 14 -6.19 5.37 6.64
CA VAL A 14 -5.59 6.45 5.86
C VAL A 14 -6.51 7.68 5.77
N ALA A 15 -7.81 7.47 5.57
CA ALA A 15 -8.80 8.54 5.49
C ALA A 15 -8.96 9.29 6.83
N VAL A 16 -8.99 8.57 7.96
CA VAL A 16 -9.08 9.18 9.30
C VAL A 16 -7.82 10.00 9.60
N ILE A 17 -6.65 9.47 9.28
CA ILE A 17 -5.38 10.20 9.43
C ILE A 17 -5.39 11.46 8.56
N ALA A 18 -5.81 11.35 7.30
CA ALA A 18 -5.90 12.48 6.38
C ALA A 18 -6.94 13.53 6.80
N PHE A 19 -8.03 13.11 7.44
CA PHE A 19 -9.11 13.99 7.91
C PHE A 19 -8.73 14.74 9.19
N ILE A 20 -8.00 14.09 10.10
CA ILE A 20 -7.52 14.70 11.35
C ILE A 20 -6.32 15.63 11.08
N LEU A 21 -5.54 15.39 10.03
CA LEU A 21 -4.44 16.27 9.63
C LEU A 21 -4.95 17.47 8.81
N PRO A 22 -4.70 18.72 9.24
CA PRO A 22 -5.22 19.93 8.58
C PRO A 22 -4.39 20.28 7.33
N ILE A 23 -4.77 19.85 6.11
CA ILE A 23 -3.82 19.98 4.96
C ILE A 23 -4.51 20.37 3.62
N PRO A 24 -3.90 21.34 2.87
CA PRO A 24 -2.80 21.05 1.93
C PRO A 24 -1.46 21.71 2.30
N SER A 25 -0.97 21.62 3.55
CA SER A 25 0.47 21.64 3.84
C SER A 25 1.29 20.56 3.09
N LEU A 26 2.58 20.85 2.91
CA LEU A 26 3.59 19.94 2.34
C LEU A 26 3.56 18.53 2.96
N LEU A 27 3.14 18.42 4.23
CA LEU A 27 3.18 17.16 4.96
C LEU A 27 2.20 16.10 4.42
N SER A 28 0.96 16.40 4.02
CA SER A 28 0.11 15.34 3.43
C SER A 28 0.56 14.98 2.03
N TRP A 29 1.19 15.89 1.29
CA TRP A 29 1.80 15.52 0.01
C TRP A 29 2.95 14.54 0.22
N LEU A 30 3.81 14.77 1.23
CA LEU A 30 4.86 13.82 1.62
C LEU A 30 4.29 12.49 2.14
N ILE A 31 3.22 12.52 2.94
CA ILE A 31 2.57 11.29 3.42
C ILE A 31 1.96 10.52 2.24
N ALA A 32 1.25 11.19 1.33
CA ALA A 32 0.66 10.56 0.15
C ALA A 32 1.74 9.94 -0.74
N LEU A 33 2.82 10.67 -1.00
CA LEU A 33 3.98 10.16 -1.74
C LEU A 33 4.69 9.02 -0.99
N GLY A 34 4.77 9.07 0.33
CA GLY A 34 5.33 7.99 1.14
C GLY A 34 4.48 6.73 1.06
N VAL A 35 3.17 6.83 1.30
CA VAL A 35 2.25 5.69 1.32
C VAL A 35 2.12 5.03 -0.05
N LEU A 36 2.06 5.82 -1.13
CA LEU A 36 1.93 5.29 -2.48
C LEU A 36 3.28 4.99 -3.12
N GLY A 37 4.27 5.86 -2.92
CA GLY A 37 5.59 5.75 -3.53
C GLY A 37 6.48 4.71 -2.85
N ALA A 38 6.43 4.55 -1.52
CA ALA A 38 7.24 3.56 -0.83
C ALA A 38 7.03 2.12 -1.36
N PRO A 39 5.80 1.60 -1.54
CA PRO A 39 5.62 0.25 -2.09
C PRO A 39 6.07 0.15 -3.55
N VAL A 40 5.92 1.21 -4.34
CA VAL A 40 6.40 1.27 -5.74
C VAL A 40 7.93 1.19 -5.77
N VAL A 41 8.61 2.05 -5.01
CA VAL A 41 10.06 2.07 -4.89
C VAL A 41 10.58 0.75 -4.33
N ALA A 42 9.98 0.23 -3.26
CA ALA A 42 10.36 -1.06 -2.69
C ALA A 42 10.24 -2.18 -3.71
N TYR A 43 9.16 -2.21 -4.52
CA TYR A 43 9.04 -3.19 -5.61
C TYR A 43 10.15 -3.02 -6.65
N PHE A 44 10.53 -1.79 -6.98
CA PHE A 44 11.63 -1.53 -7.91
C PHE A 44 13.02 -1.91 -7.36
N MET A 45 13.20 -1.89 -6.04
CA MET A 45 14.42 -2.34 -5.38
C MET A 45 14.53 -3.87 -5.27
N LEU A 46 13.44 -4.61 -5.51
CA LEU A 46 13.48 -6.08 -5.48
C LEU A 46 14.29 -6.65 -6.66
N ASP A 47 15.11 -7.65 -6.35
CA ASP A 47 15.77 -8.49 -7.35
C ASP A 47 14.74 -9.27 -8.20
N PRO A 48 15.09 -9.66 -9.43
CA PRO A 48 14.20 -10.45 -10.29
C PRO A 48 13.66 -11.71 -9.59
N SER A 49 14.50 -12.41 -8.82
CA SER A 49 14.12 -13.62 -8.08
C SER A 49 13.08 -13.35 -6.98
N GLN A 50 13.16 -12.20 -6.30
CA GLN A 50 12.22 -11.76 -5.28
C GLN A 50 10.88 -11.37 -5.90
N ARG A 51 10.90 -10.67 -7.04
CA ARG A 51 9.68 -10.32 -7.80
C ARG A 51 8.97 -11.57 -8.29
N GLU A 52 9.69 -12.56 -8.81
CA GLU A 52 9.10 -13.82 -9.24
C GLU A 52 8.53 -14.62 -8.06
N ARG A 53 9.19 -14.58 -6.89
CA ARG A 53 8.64 -15.18 -5.67
C ARG A 53 7.36 -14.47 -5.23
N LEU A 54 7.32 -13.14 -5.29
CA LEU A 54 6.15 -12.32 -4.97
C LEU A 54 4.98 -12.60 -5.94
N LYS A 55 5.25 -12.69 -7.25
CA LYS A 55 4.26 -13.09 -8.26
C LYS A 55 3.70 -14.49 -7.99
N ARG A 56 4.55 -15.46 -7.64
CA ARG A 56 4.11 -16.81 -7.25
C ARG A 56 3.31 -16.83 -5.95
N ALA A 57 3.68 -16.01 -4.96
CA ALA A 57 2.93 -15.86 -3.72
C ALA A 57 1.53 -15.25 -3.98
N ARG A 58 1.46 -14.23 -4.85
CA ARG A 58 0.19 -13.62 -5.28
C ARG A 58 -0.74 -14.63 -5.95
N ARG A 59 -0.20 -15.50 -6.82
CA ARG A 59 -1.00 -16.56 -7.48
C ARG A 59 -1.52 -17.63 -6.52
N ARG A 60 -0.84 -17.86 -5.38
CA ARG A 60 -1.27 -18.86 -4.38
C ARG A 60 -2.46 -18.40 -3.52
N GLY A 61 -2.78 -17.11 -3.52
CA GLY A 61 -3.89 -16.52 -2.74
C GLY A 61 -5.13 -16.15 -3.55
N ILE A 62 -5.16 -16.38 -4.87
CA ILE A 62 -6.33 -16.13 -5.73
C ILE A 62 -6.85 -17.50 -6.17
N GLY A 63 -7.96 -17.96 -5.57
CA GLY A 63 -8.53 -19.29 -5.84
C GLY A 63 -8.40 -20.31 -4.69
N ARG A 64 -8.05 -19.85 -3.49
CA ARG A 64 -8.21 -20.56 -2.22
C ARG A 64 -8.98 -19.66 -1.26
#